data_AF-A0A329URP3-F1
#
_entry.id   AF-A0A329URP3-F1
#
_cell.length_a   1.000
_cell.length_b   1.000
_cell.length_c   1.000
_cell.angle_alpha   90.00
_cell.angle_beta   90.00
_cell.angle_gamma   90.00
#
_symmetry.space_group_name_H-M   'P 1'
#
loop_
_entity.id
_entity.type
_entity.pdbx_description
1 polymer ?
#
loop_
_entity_poly.entity_id
_entity_poly.type
_entity_poly.pdbx_seq_one_letter_code
_entity_poly.pdbx_strand_id
1 'polypeptide(L)'
;MTLKELSQLYYLNREIEMDKKRLLELEVRAVSCSSDLSGMPRSSGVGDRVGRYAAEIVDLKGIIEAKLQQCIYERNRLERYITTIEDSLLRQVFTYRFVNGLPWQQVAACIGGSNTADGVRMMCNRYIKATEPETDDGTEVQL
;
A
#
# COMPACT_ATOMS: atom_id res chain seq x y z
N MET A 1 18.13 -0.32 1.36
CA MET A 1 16.71 -0.46 1.77
C MET A 1 16.48 -1.91 2.14
N THR A 2 15.73 -2.17 3.20
CA THR A 2 15.37 -3.55 3.61
C THR A 2 14.18 -4.07 2.79
N LEU A 3 13.96 -5.40 2.80
CA LEU A 3 12.79 -6.01 2.16
C LEU A 3 11.46 -5.45 2.70
N LYS A 4 11.41 -5.13 4.00
CA LYS A 4 10.24 -4.52 4.64
C LYS A 4 9.91 -3.17 4.00
N GLU A 5 10.92 -2.31 3.84
CA GLU A 5 10.75 -1.00 3.21
C GLU A 5 10.35 -1.11 1.74
N LEU A 6 10.96 -2.05 1.01
CA LEU A 6 10.63 -2.31 -0.39
C LEU A 6 9.18 -2.76 -0.60
N SER A 7 8.59 -3.41 0.41
CA SER A 7 7.21 -3.90 0.35
C SER A 7 6.17 -2.89 0.83
N GLN A 8 6.59 -1.72 1.34
CA GLN A 8 5.69 -0.75 1.98
C GLN A 8 4.61 -0.24 1.03
N LEU A 9 4.96 0.08 -0.21
CA LEU A 9 4.01 0.57 -1.22
C LEU A 9 2.88 -0.45 -1.50
N TYR A 10 3.21 -1.75 -1.50
CA TYR A 10 2.22 -2.80 -1.70
C TYR A 10 1.19 -2.83 -0.55
N TYR A 11 1.63 -2.73 0.70
CA TYR A 11 0.73 -2.74 1.85
C TYR A 11 -0.12 -1.46 1.92
N LEU A 12 0.48 -0.30 1.67
CA LEU A 12 -0.27 0.97 1.60
C LEU A 12 -1.39 0.93 0.57
N ASN A 13 -1.10 0.42 -0.64
CA ASN A 13 -2.13 0.26 -1.67
C ASN A 13 -3.26 -0.68 -1.22
N ARG A 14 -2.94 -1.78 -0.53
CA ARG A 14 -3.98 -2.68 0.00
C ARG A 14 -4.83 -2.03 1.07
N GLU A 15 -4.23 -1.24 1.95
CA GLU A 15 -4.98 -0.48 2.96
C GLU A 15 -5.93 0.52 2.32
N ILE A 16 -5.46 1.27 1.32
CA ILE A 16 -6.31 2.21 0.56
C ILE A 16 -7.51 1.48 -0.06
N GLU A 17 -7.30 0.30 -0.65
CA GLU A 17 -8.41 -0.48 -1.22
C GLU A 17 -9.40 -0.99 -0.16
N MET A 18 -8.94 -1.31 1.05
CA MET A 18 -9.83 -1.64 2.17
C MET A 18 -10.62 -0.40 2.62
N ASP A 19 -9.96 0.75 2.73
CA ASP A 19 -10.59 2.00 3.17
C ASP A 19 -11.62 2.50 2.14
N LYS A 20 -11.33 2.37 0.84
CA LYS A 20 -12.30 2.67 -0.24
C LYS A 20 -13.55 1.78 -0.17
N LYS A 21 -13.40 0.49 0.13
CA LYS A 21 -14.54 -0.41 0.31
C LYS A 21 -15.37 0.00 1.52
N ARG A 22 -14.72 0.30 2.65
CA ARG A 22 -15.39 0.82 3.85
C ARG A 22 -16.12 2.14 3.57
N LEU A 23 -15.51 3.04 2.80
CA LEU A 23 -16.12 4.30 2.40
C LEU A 23 -17.39 4.06 1.58
N LEU A 24 -17.34 3.16 0.60
CA LEU A 24 -18.50 2.81 -0.20
C LEU A 24 -19.64 2.25 0.67
N GLU A 25 -19.34 1.37 1.63
CA GLU A 25 -20.33 0.83 2.56
C GLU A 25 -20.97 1.92 3.43
N LEU A 26 -20.17 2.88 3.91
CA LEU A 26 -20.67 4.02 4.69
C LEU A 26 -21.55 4.94 3.85
N GLU A 27 -21.17 5.23 2.61
CA GLU A 27 -21.95 6.04 1.68
C GLU A 27 -23.31 5.39 1.37
N VAL A 28 -23.34 4.06 1.16
CA VAL A 28 -24.59 3.31 0.97
C VAL A 28 -25.50 3.43 2.20
N ARG A 29 -24.97 3.24 3.41
CA ARG A 29 -25.74 3.38 4.67
C ARG A 29 -26.29 4.78 4.87
N ALA A 30 -25.50 5.80 4.55
CA ALA A 30 -25.90 7.20 4.66
C ALA A 30 -27.08 7.52 3.72
N VAL A 31 -27.04 7.02 2.48
CA VAL A 31 -28.13 7.17 1.50
C VAL A 31 -29.40 6.48 2.00
N SER A 32 -29.31 5.24 2.50
CA SER A 32 -30.48 4.52 3.03
C SER A 32 -31.14 5.24 4.22
N CYS A 33 -30.34 5.82 5.13
CA CYS A 33 -30.88 6.64 6.21
C CYS A 33 -31.60 7.90 5.72
N SER A 34 -31.23 8.42 4.54
CA SER A 34 -31.89 9.58 3.94
C SER A 34 -33.22 9.25 3.26
N SER A 35 -33.37 8.06 2.68
CA SER A 35 -34.64 7.65 2.04
C SER A 35 -35.77 7.38 3.04
N ASP A 36 -35.45 6.93 4.25
CA ASP A 36 -36.42 6.77 5.34
C ASP A 36 -37.06 8.10 5.79
N LEU A 37 -36.52 9.25 5.37
CA LEU A 37 -37.00 10.59 5.73
C LEU A 37 -38.26 11.03 4.98
N SER A 38 -38.57 10.43 3.82
CA SER A 38 -39.60 11.00 2.92
C SER A 38 -41.05 10.69 3.30
N GLY A 39 -41.31 9.87 4.33
CA GLY A 39 -42.66 9.34 4.60
C GLY A 39 -43.19 9.37 6.04
N MET A 40 -42.41 9.74 7.06
CA MET A 40 -42.82 9.62 8.48
C MET A 40 -42.67 10.94 9.28
N PRO A 41 -43.47 11.16 10.35
CA PRO A 41 -43.35 12.34 11.20
C PRO A 41 -41.96 12.39 11.86
N ARG A 42 -41.33 13.57 11.86
CA ARG A 42 -39.95 13.77 12.33
C ARG A 42 -39.83 13.49 13.82
N SER A 43 -39.17 12.39 14.19
CA SER A 43 -38.66 12.20 15.56
C SER A 43 -37.30 12.88 15.70
N SER A 44 -37.03 13.49 16.86
CA SER A 44 -35.89 14.37 17.10
C SER A 44 -34.49 13.70 17.03
N GLY A 45 -34.41 12.38 16.89
CA GLY A 45 -33.15 11.61 16.87
C GLY A 45 -32.56 11.32 15.48
N VAL A 46 -33.23 11.69 14.39
CA VAL A 46 -32.82 11.26 13.02
C VAL A 46 -31.77 12.18 12.38
N GLY A 47 -31.82 13.49 12.63
CA GLY A 47 -30.83 14.45 12.09
C GLY A 47 -29.41 14.21 12.60
N ASP A 48 -29.29 13.73 13.85
CA ASP A 48 -28.02 13.34 14.47
C ASP A 48 -27.36 12.16 13.72
N ARG A 49 -28.15 11.21 13.20
CA ARG A 49 -27.63 10.06 12.45
C ARG A 49 -27.01 10.47 11.10
N VAL A 50 -27.69 11.33 10.35
CA VAL A 50 -27.19 11.83 9.05
C VAL A 50 -25.92 12.65 9.25
N GLY A 51 -25.89 13.52 10.27
CA GLY A 51 -24.69 14.31 10.61
C GLY A 51 -23.49 13.44 10.98
N ARG A 52 -23.70 12.37 11.76
CA ARG A 52 -22.63 11.42 12.12
C ARG A 52 -22.06 10.69 10.89
N TYR A 53 -22.91 10.20 9.99
CA TYR A 53 -22.43 9.56 8.76
C TYR A 53 -21.66 10.54 7.87
N ALA A 54 -22.12 11.78 7.75
CA ALA A 54 -21.41 12.80 6.98
C ALA A 54 -20.01 13.07 7.54
N ALA A 55 -19.87 13.17 8.86
CA ALA A 55 -18.58 13.33 9.52
C ALA A 55 -17.65 12.12 9.27
N GLU A 56 -18.12 10.89 9.49
CA GLU A 56 -17.31 9.68 9.28
C GLU A 56 -16.84 9.53 7.82
N ILE A 57 -17.70 9.88 6.86
CA ILE A 57 -17.35 9.88 5.43
C ILE A 57 -16.25 10.89 5.13
N VAL A 58 -16.34 12.11 5.67
CA VAL A 58 -15.32 13.16 5.47
C VAL A 58 -13.98 12.74 6.09
N ASP A 59 -14.00 12.21 7.32
CA ASP A 59 -12.80 11.76 8.00
C ASP A 59 -12.12 10.61 7.24
N LEU A 60 -12.89 9.61 6.79
CA LEU A 60 -12.34 8.47 6.05
C LEU A 60 -11.79 8.88 4.67
N LYS A 61 -12.43 9.85 3.99
CA LYS A 61 -11.87 10.45 2.77
C LYS A 61 -10.54 11.14 3.04
N GLY A 62 -10.43 11.87 4.15
CA GLY A 62 -9.17 12.49 4.59
C GLY A 62 -8.06 11.46 4.84
N ILE A 63 -8.37 10.33 5.49
CA ILE A 63 -7.42 9.23 5.72
C ILE A 63 -6.95 8.63 4.38
N ILE A 64 -7.87 8.37 3.44
CA ILE A 64 -7.53 7.83 2.12
C ILE A 64 -6.61 8.79 1.37
N GLU A 65 -6.91 10.09 1.37
CA GLU A 65 -6.08 11.10 0.70
C GLU A 65 -4.67 11.16 1.32
N ALA A 66 -4.55 11.15 2.64
CA ALA A 66 -3.25 11.11 3.31
C ALA A 66 -2.44 9.85 2.91
N LYS A 67 -3.08 8.69 2.82
CA LYS A 67 -2.42 7.45 2.36
C LYS A 67 -2.02 7.50 0.89
N LEU A 68 -2.84 8.12 0.02
CA LEU A 68 -2.48 8.33 -1.39
C LEU A 68 -1.23 9.20 -1.53
N GLN A 69 -1.11 10.28 -0.74
CA GLN A 69 0.10 11.09 -0.70
C GLN A 69 1.30 10.29 -0.20
N GLN A 70 1.11 9.42 0.82
CA GLN A 70 2.16 8.52 1.28
C GLN A 70 2.60 7.52 0.19
N CYS A 71 1.68 7.00 -0.61
CA CYS A 71 2.01 6.14 -1.76
C CYS A 71 2.89 6.86 -2.79
N ILE A 72 2.61 8.14 -3.08
CA ILE A 72 3.44 8.95 -3.99
C ILE A 72 4.85 9.09 -3.42
N TYR A 73 4.98 9.40 -2.13
CA TYR A 73 6.27 9.52 -1.48
C TYR A 73 7.06 8.19 -1.50
N GLU A 74 6.44 7.08 -1.10
CA GLU A 74 7.08 5.77 -1.08
C GLU A 74 7.45 5.30 -2.49
N ARG A 75 6.59 5.54 -3.49
CA ARG A 75 6.93 5.24 -4.89
C ARG A 75 8.18 6.00 -5.35
N ASN A 76 8.23 7.31 -5.11
CA ASN A 76 9.40 8.12 -5.48
C ASN A 76 10.66 7.65 -4.75
N ARG A 77 10.53 7.20 -3.50
CA ARG A 77 11.62 6.64 -2.71
C ARG A 77 12.13 5.32 -3.32
N LEU A 78 11.22 4.42 -3.72
CA LEU A 78 11.56 3.19 -4.43
C LEU A 78 12.26 3.48 -5.76
N GLU A 79 11.72 4.38 -6.57
CA GLU A 79 12.29 4.73 -7.87
C GLU A 79 13.72 5.29 -7.71
N ARG A 80 13.95 6.19 -6.75
CA ARG A 80 15.31 6.67 -6.43
C ARG A 80 16.26 5.54 -6.03
N TYR A 81 15.84 4.65 -5.13
CA TYR A 81 16.65 3.50 -4.75
C TYR A 81 16.95 2.56 -5.93
N ILE A 82 15.97 2.30 -6.79
CA ILE A 82 16.16 1.45 -7.97
C ILE A 82 17.18 2.06 -8.93
N THR A 83 17.20 3.39 -9.10
CA THR A 83 18.20 4.03 -9.98
C THR A 83 19.64 3.86 -9.52
N THR A 84 19.89 3.56 -8.24
CA THR A 84 21.24 3.33 -7.71
C THR A 84 21.75 1.91 -7.94
N ILE A 85 20.89 0.96 -8.36
CA ILE A 85 21.30 -0.41 -8.67
C ILE A 85 22.05 -0.42 -10.00
N GLU A 86 23.29 -0.91 -10.05
CA GLU A 86 24.11 -0.92 -11.26
C GLU A 86 23.58 -1.87 -12.35
N ASP A 87 23.17 -3.07 -11.94
CA ASP A 87 22.64 -4.12 -12.83
C ASP A 87 21.28 -3.71 -13.42
N SER A 88 21.21 -3.61 -14.75
CA SER A 88 20.03 -3.20 -15.49
C SER A 88 18.88 -4.21 -15.43
N LEU A 89 19.18 -5.50 -15.35
CA LEU A 89 18.19 -6.55 -15.18
C LEU A 89 17.58 -6.50 -13.78
N LEU A 90 18.42 -6.32 -12.75
CA LEU A 90 17.93 -6.12 -11.38
C LEU A 90 17.07 -4.87 -11.26
N ARG A 91 17.42 -3.75 -11.91
CA ARG A 91 16.54 -2.57 -11.95
C ARG A 91 15.15 -2.90 -12.48
N GLN A 92 15.06 -3.65 -13.58
CA GLN A 92 13.77 -4.07 -14.14
C GLN A 92 12.99 -4.96 -13.18
N VAL A 93 13.66 -5.95 -12.57
CA VAL A 93 13.06 -6.86 -11.59
C VAL A 93 12.47 -6.09 -10.41
N PHE A 94 13.22 -5.13 -9.85
CA PHE A 94 12.75 -4.33 -8.72
C PHE A 94 11.59 -3.41 -9.09
N THR A 95 11.62 -2.77 -10.25
CA THR A 95 10.51 -1.95 -10.75
C THR A 95 9.24 -2.79 -10.85
N TYR A 96 9.28 -3.91 -11.57
CA TYR A 96 8.11 -4.77 -11.71
C TYR A 96 7.61 -5.33 -10.37
N ARG A 97 8.53 -5.71 -9.48
CA ARG A 97 8.15 -6.33 -8.21
C ARG A 97 7.58 -5.33 -7.21
N PHE A 98 8.28 -4.22 -6.99
CA PHE A 98 8.03 -3.32 -5.85
C PHE A 98 7.29 -2.04 -6.24
N VAL A 99 7.51 -1.52 -7.45
CA VAL A 99 6.80 -0.32 -7.95
C VAL A 99 5.47 -0.73 -8.57
N ASN A 100 5.47 -1.72 -9.47
CA ASN A 100 4.24 -2.20 -10.13
C ASN A 100 3.47 -3.22 -9.27
N GLY A 101 4.08 -3.80 -8.24
CA GLY A 101 3.44 -4.75 -7.35
C GLY A 101 3.12 -6.12 -7.98
N LEU A 102 3.82 -6.49 -9.05
CA LEU A 102 3.53 -7.73 -9.78
C LEU A 102 3.93 -8.98 -8.98
N PRO A 103 3.19 -10.10 -9.11
CA PRO A 103 3.61 -11.39 -8.57
C PRO A 103 4.81 -11.91 -9.34
N TRP A 104 5.67 -12.71 -8.69
CA TRP A 104 6.93 -13.19 -9.27
C TRP A 104 6.78 -13.93 -10.60
N GLN A 105 5.66 -14.63 -10.81
CA GLN A 105 5.32 -15.28 -12.07
C GLN A 105 5.18 -14.27 -13.22
N GLN A 106 4.52 -13.13 -12.97
CA GLN A 106 4.38 -12.06 -13.95
C GLN A 106 5.70 -11.31 -14.13
N VAL A 107 6.47 -11.08 -13.06
CA VAL A 107 7.82 -10.50 -13.17
C VAL A 107 8.68 -11.35 -14.09
N ALA A 108 8.75 -12.66 -13.87
CA ALA A 108 9.52 -13.58 -14.72
C ALA A 108 9.05 -13.55 -16.19
N ALA A 109 7.74 -13.50 -16.42
CA ALA A 109 7.19 -13.37 -17.77
C ALA A 109 7.57 -12.04 -18.43
N CYS A 110 7.55 -10.92 -17.71
CA CYS A 110 7.95 -9.60 -18.21
C CYS A 110 9.45 -9.53 -18.53
N ILE A 111 10.29 -10.18 -17.72
CA ILE A 111 11.74 -10.27 -17.96
C ILE A 111 12.05 -11.17 -19.16
N GLY A 112 11.32 -12.28 -19.31
CA GLY A 112 11.55 -13.24 -20.39
C GLY A 112 12.84 -14.06 -20.21
N GLY A 113 13.38 -14.59 -21.31
CA GLY A 113 14.68 -15.29 -21.30
C GLY A 113 14.70 -16.60 -20.51
N SER A 114 13.58 -17.33 -20.46
CA SER A 114 13.43 -18.59 -19.70
C SER A 114 13.65 -18.45 -18.18
N ASN A 115 13.54 -17.23 -17.65
CA ASN A 115 13.60 -17.00 -16.21
C ASN A 115 12.40 -17.63 -15.50
N THR A 116 12.64 -18.22 -14.32
CA THR A 116 11.59 -18.73 -13.45
C THR A 116 11.27 -17.70 -12.36
N ALA A 117 10.03 -17.73 -11.85
CA ALA A 117 9.61 -16.90 -10.72
C ALA A 117 10.56 -17.03 -9.52
N ASP A 118 11.03 -18.26 -9.27
CA ASP A 118 11.96 -18.59 -8.20
C ASP A 118 13.35 -18.03 -8.43
N GLY A 119 13.88 -18.15 -9.64
CA GLY A 119 15.18 -17.59 -10.01
C GLY A 119 15.22 -16.08 -9.84
N VAL A 120 14.21 -15.38 -10.36
CA VAL A 120 14.11 -13.91 -10.25
C VAL A 120 13.98 -13.46 -8.79
N ARG A 121 13.16 -14.15 -7.99
CA ARG A 121 13.05 -13.89 -6.55
C ARG A 121 14.38 -14.10 -5.82
N MET A 122 15.11 -15.17 -6.14
CA MET A 122 16.42 -15.43 -5.53
C MET A 122 17.45 -14.36 -5.89
N MET A 123 17.51 -13.92 -7.16
CA MET A 123 18.37 -12.82 -7.58
C MET A 123 18.10 -11.54 -6.78
N CYS A 124 16.81 -11.17 -6.66
CA CYS A 124 16.38 -10.02 -5.88
C CYS A 124 16.80 -10.15 -4.40
N ASN A 125 16.51 -11.29 -3.77
CA ASN A 125 16.84 -11.51 -2.36
C ASN A 125 18.34 -11.51 -2.08
N ARG A 126 19.17 -12.04 -3.01
CA ARG A 126 20.63 -11.98 -2.88
C ARG A 126 21.13 -10.54 -2.91
N TYR A 127 20.61 -9.72 -3.82
CA TYR A 127 20.98 -8.31 -3.90
C TYR A 127 20.58 -7.55 -2.63
N ILE A 128 19.34 -7.75 -2.14
CA ILE A 128 18.88 -7.11 -0.89
C ILE A 128 19.81 -7.48 0.27
N LYS A 129 20.08 -8.78 0.47
CA LYS A 129 20.97 -9.24 1.54
C LYS A 129 22.39 -8.65 1.45
N ALA A 130 22.92 -8.52 0.24
CA ALA A 130 24.25 -7.95 0.03
C ALA A 130 24.31 -6.42 0.27
N THR A 131 23.15 -5.76 0.36
CA THR A 131 23.02 -4.30 0.50
C THR A 131 22.27 -3.89 1.78
N GLU A 132 21.88 -4.87 2.60
CA GLU A 132 21.33 -4.61 3.92
C GLU A 132 22.47 -4.09 4.82
N PRO A 133 22.25 -2.99 5.55
CA PRO A 133 23.24 -2.53 6.51
C PRO A 133 23.41 -3.60 7.59
N GLU A 134 24.66 -3.91 7.93
CA GLU A 134 24.99 -4.73 9.11
C GLU A 134 24.19 -4.19 10.29
N THR A 135 23.26 -4.98 10.80
CA THR A 135 22.61 -4.69 12.07
C THR A 135 23.67 -4.92 13.13
N ASP A 136 24.22 -3.84 13.69
CA ASP A 136 25.06 -3.85 14.88
C ASP A 136 24.23 -4.50 16.01
N ASP A 137 24.36 -5.82 16.14
CA ASP A 137 23.79 -6.60 17.23
C ASP A 137 24.66 -6.29 18.45
N GLY A 138 24.23 -5.24 19.15
CA GLY A 138 24.92 -4.65 20.29
C GLY A 138 25.43 -5.73 21.23
N THR A 139 26.72 -5.99 21.15
CA THR A 139 27.42 -6.79 22.15
C THR A 139 27.54 -5.90 23.37
N GLU A 140 26.49 -5.91 24.21
CA GLU A 140 26.59 -5.43 25.58
C GLU A 140 27.68 -6.25 26.28
N VAL A 141 28.86 -5.63 26.37
CA VAL A 141 29.97 -6.08 27.19
C VAL A 141 29.46 -6.06 28.63
N GLN A 142 29.23 -7.25 29.18
CA GLN A 142 29.00 -7.45 30.60
C GLN A 142 30.20 -6.86 31.37
N LEU A 143 29.93 -5.87 32.21
CA LEU A 143 30.79 -5.43 33.31
C LEU A 143 30.06 -5.67 34.63
#